data_AF-A0A1X2HB18-F1
#
_entry.id   AF-A0A1X2HB18-F1
#
_cell.length_a   1.000
_cell.length_b   1.000
_cell.length_c   1.000
_cell.angle_alpha   90.00
_cell.angle_beta   90.00
_cell.angle_gamma   90.00
#
_symmetry.space_group_name_H-M   'P 1'
#
loop_
_entity.id
_entity.type
_entity.pdbx_description
1 polymer ?
#
loop_
_entity_poly.entity_id
_entity_poly.type
_entity_poly.pdbx_seq_one_letter_code
_entity_poly.pdbx_strand_id
1 'polypeptide(L)'
;LLKATLPFVQQHGWTKTAIQQGVSSLNYPSVAHGLFEHGEWSLVDAFLKDCREQHVKLIEEALQQQDETQLKTFHERLYTFLVLRLQLVQPYAAHWGDALAIMGHPGNLPESLKHLAEIVDDILYYAGDKNADFTWYTKRAELASIYASTEMFMIQDTSPDYTETYAFLRRRL
;
A
#
# COMPACT_ATOMS: atom_id res chain seq x y z
N LEU A 1 -11.60 14.99 0.14
CA LEU A 1 -12.30 14.17 1.16
C LEU A 1 -11.36 13.15 1.79
N LEU A 2 -10.73 12.24 1.02
CA LEU A 2 -9.70 11.32 1.53
C LEU A 2 -8.69 11.98 2.49
N LYS A 3 -7.99 13.03 2.03
CA LYS A 3 -7.00 13.77 2.85
C LYS A 3 -7.56 14.35 4.16
N ALA A 4 -8.85 14.72 4.18
CA ALA A 4 -9.50 15.20 5.40
C ALA A 4 -9.91 14.06 6.33
N THR A 5 -10.15 12.86 5.79
CA THR A 5 -10.51 11.65 6.55
C THR A 5 -9.30 10.96 7.19
N LEU A 6 -8.15 10.93 6.51
CA LEU A 6 -6.97 10.18 6.95
C LEU A 6 -6.50 10.48 8.39
N PRO A 7 -6.50 11.73 8.90
CA PRO A 7 -6.18 12.00 10.29
C PRO A 7 -7.09 11.28 11.30
N PHE A 8 -8.35 11.06 10.94
CA PHE A 8 -9.33 10.36 11.78
C PHE A 8 -9.21 8.84 11.68
N VAL A 9 -8.61 8.32 10.60
CA VAL A 9 -8.31 6.87 10.47
C VAL A 9 -7.28 6.43 11.52
N GLN A 10 -6.32 7.29 11.87
CA GLN A 10 -5.36 6.99 12.94
C GLN A 10 -6.01 6.88 14.33
N GLN A 11 -7.20 7.45 14.51
CA GLN A 11 -7.91 7.45 15.80
C GLN A 11 -9.05 6.42 15.84
N HIS A 12 -9.73 6.22 14.72
CA HIS A 12 -10.99 5.48 14.62
C HIS A 12 -10.93 4.31 13.62
N GLY A 13 -9.76 4.03 13.04
CA GLY A 13 -9.59 3.02 12.00
C GLY A 13 -10.32 3.32 10.70
N TRP A 14 -10.41 2.31 9.84
CA TRP A 14 -11.03 2.37 8.51
C TRP A 14 -12.55 2.28 8.59
N THR A 15 -13.17 3.21 9.30
CA THR A 15 -14.59 3.12 9.70
C THR A 15 -15.44 4.26 9.12
N LYS A 16 -16.76 4.06 9.10
CA LYS A 16 -17.74 5.13 8.82
C LYS A 16 -17.56 6.34 9.74
N THR A 17 -17.17 6.14 10.99
CA THR A 17 -16.93 7.24 11.93
C THR A 17 -15.79 8.14 11.47
N ALA A 18 -14.67 7.58 11.01
CA ALA A 18 -13.58 8.36 10.44
C ALA A 18 -14.05 9.18 9.22
N ILE A 19 -14.86 8.56 8.35
CA ILE A 19 -15.45 9.23 7.18
C ILE A 19 -16.34 10.40 7.61
N GLN A 20 -17.25 10.19 8.57
CA GLN A 20 -18.17 11.23 9.06
C GLN A 20 -17.42 12.42 9.66
N GLN A 21 -16.33 12.18 10.38
CA GLN A 21 -15.50 13.26 10.91
C GLN A 21 -14.74 14.01 9.81
N GLY A 22 -14.19 13.31 8.81
CA GLY A 22 -13.54 13.92 7.65
C GLY A 22 -14.47 14.75 6.77
N VAL A 23 -15.73 14.34 6.64
CA VAL A 23 -16.79 15.12 5.99
C VAL A 23 -17.10 16.38 6.81
N SER A 24 -17.29 16.22 8.12
CA SER A 24 -17.65 17.30 9.03
C SER A 24 -16.54 18.36 9.13
N SER A 25 -15.26 17.97 9.07
CA SER A 25 -14.13 18.90 9.07
C SER A 25 -14.05 19.77 7.82
N LEU A 26 -14.74 19.41 6.75
CA LEU A 26 -14.85 20.19 5.52
C LEU A 26 -16.12 21.06 5.48
N ASN A 27 -16.85 21.17 6.60
CA ASN A 27 -18.16 21.84 6.71
C ASN A 27 -19.25 21.26 5.79
N TYR A 28 -19.09 20.01 5.35
CA TYR A 28 -20.17 19.30 4.66
C TYR A 28 -21.16 18.71 5.68
N PRO A 29 -22.46 18.65 5.34
CA PRO A 29 -23.44 17.98 6.18
C PRO A 29 -23.05 16.52 6.44
N SER A 30 -23.27 16.01 7.65
CA SER A 30 -22.91 14.63 8.01
C SER A 30 -23.53 13.60 7.05
N VAL A 31 -24.74 13.86 6.51
CA VAL A 31 -25.42 13.03 5.49
C VAL A 31 -24.62 12.82 4.20
N ALA A 32 -23.60 13.63 3.93
CA ALA A 32 -22.71 13.45 2.78
C ALA A 32 -21.85 12.17 2.86
N HIS A 33 -21.79 11.47 4.00
CA HIS A 33 -21.22 10.11 4.06
C HIS A 33 -22.00 9.09 3.20
N GLY A 34 -23.27 9.37 2.87
CA GLY A 34 -24.06 8.58 1.93
C GLY A 34 -23.59 8.69 0.47
N LEU A 35 -22.66 9.60 0.15
CA LEU A 35 -22.03 9.69 -1.16
C LEU A 35 -21.05 8.54 -1.44
N PHE A 36 -20.66 7.78 -0.41
CA PHE A 36 -19.82 6.60 -0.57
C PHE A 36 -20.69 5.37 -0.81
N GLU A 37 -20.90 5.02 -2.08
CA GLU A 37 -21.73 3.89 -2.51
C GLU A 37 -21.30 2.54 -1.90
N HIS A 38 -20.04 2.42 -1.47
CA HIS A 38 -19.48 1.20 -0.89
C HIS A 38 -18.91 1.38 0.52
N GLY A 39 -19.34 2.42 1.23
CA GLY A 39 -19.00 2.63 2.64
C GLY A 39 -17.49 2.69 2.90
N GLU A 40 -17.02 1.88 3.85
CA GLU A 40 -15.62 1.80 4.27
C GLU A 40 -14.67 1.36 3.13
N TRP A 41 -15.14 0.52 2.20
CA TRP A 41 -14.36 0.12 1.03
C TRP A 41 -13.95 1.33 0.18
N SER A 42 -14.86 2.29 -0.05
CA SER A 42 -14.55 3.47 -0.85
C SER A 42 -13.41 4.30 -0.26
N LEU A 43 -13.24 4.29 1.07
CA LEU A 43 -12.12 4.96 1.74
C LEU A 43 -10.81 4.18 1.51
N VAL A 44 -10.83 2.86 1.68
CA VAL A 44 -9.68 1.98 1.46
C VAL A 44 -9.23 2.05 -0.01
N ASP A 45 -10.15 1.90 -0.96
CA ASP A 45 -9.88 1.98 -2.40
C ASP A 45 -9.25 3.33 -2.79
N ALA A 46 -9.82 4.44 -2.29
CA ALA A 46 -9.25 5.77 -2.54
C ALA A 46 -7.83 5.91 -1.96
N PHE A 47 -7.59 5.36 -0.78
CA PHE A 47 -6.27 5.35 -0.17
C PHE A 47 -5.25 4.50 -0.94
N LEU A 48 -5.66 3.31 -1.42
CA LEU A 48 -4.79 2.44 -2.23
C LEU A 48 -4.38 3.13 -3.54
N LYS A 49 -5.32 3.82 -4.20
CA LYS A 49 -5.05 4.60 -5.42
C LYS A 49 -4.06 5.74 -5.15
N ASP A 50 -4.31 6.52 -4.09
CA ASP A 50 -3.42 7.62 -3.68
C ASP A 50 -2.02 7.09 -3.31
N CYS A 51 -1.94 5.96 -2.60
CA CYS A 51 -0.67 5.30 -2.29
C CYS A 51 0.07 4.85 -3.55
N ARG A 52 -0.62 4.25 -4.54
CA ARG A 52 0.01 3.82 -5.79
C ARG A 52 0.60 5.01 -6.56
N GLU A 53 -0.15 6.11 -6.68
CA GLU A 53 0.33 7.33 -7.33
C GLU A 53 1.56 7.93 -6.62
N GLN A 54 1.56 7.93 -5.29
CA GLN A 54 2.71 8.40 -4.50
C GLN A 54 3.90 7.44 -4.61
N HIS A 55 3.65 6.14 -4.62
CA HIS A 55 4.68 5.11 -4.70
C HIS A 55 5.48 5.22 -6.00
N VAL A 56 4.80 5.41 -7.14
CA VAL A 56 5.46 5.64 -8.44
C VAL A 56 6.36 6.88 -8.38
N LYS A 57 5.89 7.98 -7.80
CA LYS A 57 6.72 9.20 -7.65
C LYS A 57 7.95 8.96 -6.79
N LEU A 58 7.79 8.28 -5.66
CA LEU A 58 8.91 7.93 -4.77
C LEU A 58 9.93 7.02 -5.46
N ILE A 59 9.47 6.08 -6.30
CA ILE A 59 10.35 5.24 -7.12
C ILE A 59 11.15 6.09 -8.11
N GLU A 60 10.47 6.98 -8.85
CA GLU A 60 11.13 7.87 -9.82
C GLU A 60 12.15 8.79 -9.14
N GLU A 61 11.81 9.37 -7.99
CA GLU A 61 12.72 10.17 -7.18
C GLU A 61 13.93 9.36 -6.69
N ALA A 62 13.72 8.13 -6.20
CA ALA A 62 14.80 7.25 -5.77
C ALA A 62 15.75 6.88 -6.93
N LEU A 63 15.21 6.73 -8.13
CA LEU A 63 15.98 6.48 -9.36
C LEU A 63 16.74 7.72 -9.84
N GLN A 64 16.21 8.93 -9.61
CA GLN A 64 16.87 10.19 -10.00
C GLN A 64 17.97 10.63 -9.03
N GLN A 65 17.77 10.44 -7.73
CA GLN A 65 18.68 10.90 -6.68
C GLN A 65 19.96 10.07 -6.56
N GLN A 66 19.97 8.87 -7.13
CA GLN A 66 21.12 7.98 -7.06
C GLN A 66 21.88 7.99 -8.38
N ASP A 67 23.19 8.28 -8.31
CA ASP A 67 24.12 7.92 -9.38
C ASP A 67 23.87 6.45 -9.75
N GLU A 68 23.96 6.11 -11.05
CA GLU A 68 23.69 4.79 -11.67
C GLU A 68 24.31 3.56 -10.96
N THR A 69 25.15 3.80 -9.95
CA THR A 69 25.93 2.86 -9.17
C THR A 69 25.38 2.50 -7.77
N GLN A 70 24.29 3.07 -7.24
CA GLN A 70 23.83 2.71 -5.86
C GLN A 70 22.73 1.64 -5.81
N LEU A 71 21.73 1.67 -6.69
CA LEU A 71 20.78 0.56 -6.91
C LEU A 71 21.36 -0.46 -7.91
N LYS A 72 22.48 -1.10 -7.54
CA LYS A 72 23.29 -1.93 -8.44
C LYS A 72 22.60 -3.18 -8.97
N THR A 73 21.65 -3.75 -8.23
CA THR A 73 21.03 -5.03 -8.57
C THR A 73 19.51 -4.92 -8.60
N PHE A 74 18.91 -5.81 -9.39
CA PHE A 74 17.46 -5.99 -9.45
C PHE A 74 16.86 -6.23 -8.05
N HIS A 75 17.49 -7.07 -7.23
CA HIS A 75 17.02 -7.35 -5.86
C HIS A 75 17.07 -6.12 -4.93
N GLU A 76 18.12 -5.28 -5.03
CA GLU A 76 18.17 -4.04 -4.24
C GLU A 76 17.08 -3.05 -4.66
N ARG A 77 16.74 -3.00 -5.96
CA ARG A 77 15.59 -2.20 -6.45
C ARG A 77 14.27 -2.73 -5.91
N LEU A 78 14.03 -4.04 -6.00
CA LEU A 78 12.84 -4.66 -5.42
C LEU A 78 12.70 -4.34 -3.94
N TYR A 79 13.78 -4.54 -3.17
CA TYR A 79 13.80 -4.24 -1.74
C TYR A 79 13.44 -2.78 -1.47
N THR A 80 14.12 -1.85 -2.15
CA THR A 80 13.90 -0.40 -1.97
C THR A 80 12.45 -0.01 -2.31
N PHE A 81 11.92 -0.50 -3.43
CA PHE A 81 10.56 -0.14 -3.86
C PHE A 81 9.50 -0.74 -2.94
N LEU A 82 9.69 -1.96 -2.42
CA LEU A 82 8.79 -2.55 -1.43
C LEU A 82 8.84 -1.80 -0.10
N VAL A 83 10.03 -1.36 0.35
CA VAL A 83 10.17 -0.51 1.55
C VAL A 83 9.40 0.80 1.38
N LEU A 84 9.56 1.50 0.24
CA LEU A 84 8.83 2.72 -0.06
C LEU A 84 7.31 2.49 -0.02
N ARG A 85 6.83 1.35 -0.53
CA ARG A 85 5.41 1.01 -0.49
C ARG A 85 4.89 0.80 0.93
N LEU A 86 5.66 0.11 1.78
CA LEU A 86 5.31 -0.16 3.18
C LEU A 86 5.30 1.14 4.01
N GLN A 87 6.23 2.06 3.73
CA GLN A 87 6.29 3.37 4.40
C GLN A 87 5.02 4.21 4.18
N LEU A 88 4.33 4.06 3.05
CA LEU A 88 3.05 4.74 2.81
C LEU A 88 1.91 4.20 3.71
N VAL A 89 1.98 2.92 4.09
CA VAL A 89 1.01 2.28 4.99
C VAL A 89 1.37 2.48 6.46
N GLN A 90 2.66 2.62 6.76
CA GLN A 90 3.20 2.71 8.11
C GLN A 90 2.44 3.65 9.06
N PRO A 91 2.03 4.88 8.67
CA PRO A 91 1.29 5.77 9.56
C PRO A 91 -0.07 5.24 10.02
N TYR A 92 -0.59 4.21 9.34
CA TYR A 92 -1.90 3.60 9.58
C TYR A 92 -1.79 2.13 10.02
N ALA A 93 -0.57 1.63 10.26
CA ALA A 93 -0.32 0.22 10.58
C ALA A 93 -1.12 -0.30 11.78
N ALA A 94 -1.34 0.54 12.81
CA ALA A 94 -2.14 0.21 13.99
C ALA A 94 -3.59 -0.19 13.66
N HIS A 95 -4.15 0.34 12.56
CA HIS A 95 -5.49 0.04 12.07
C HIS A 95 -5.48 -0.68 10.72
N TRP A 96 -4.32 -1.05 10.19
CA TRP A 96 -4.23 -1.64 8.85
C TRP A 96 -4.85 -3.03 8.78
N GLY A 97 -4.91 -3.75 9.90
CA GLY A 97 -5.69 -5.00 10.01
C GLY A 97 -7.16 -4.83 9.65
N ASP A 98 -7.78 -3.70 9.99
CA ASP A 98 -9.17 -3.40 9.63
C ASP A 98 -9.31 -3.20 8.11
N ALA A 99 -8.35 -2.49 7.49
CA ALA A 99 -8.31 -2.34 6.03
C ALA A 99 -8.13 -3.69 5.33
N LEU A 100 -7.21 -4.53 5.81
CA LEU A 100 -7.03 -5.89 5.27
C LEU A 100 -8.32 -6.71 5.36
N ALA A 101 -9.06 -6.61 6.47
CA ALA A 101 -10.33 -7.29 6.64
C ALA A 101 -11.39 -6.80 5.64
N ILE A 102 -11.46 -5.49 5.39
CA ILE A 102 -12.35 -4.89 4.38
C ILE A 102 -11.96 -5.37 2.98
N MET A 103 -10.67 -5.40 2.65
CA MET A 103 -10.15 -5.90 1.36
C MET A 103 -10.44 -7.39 1.15
N GLY A 104 -10.36 -8.19 2.22
CA GLY A 104 -10.61 -9.64 2.20
C GLY A 104 -12.09 -10.02 2.05
N HIS A 105 -13.02 -9.07 2.14
CA HIS A 105 -14.44 -9.34 1.93
C HIS A 105 -14.69 -9.81 0.47
N PRO A 106 -15.50 -10.86 0.23
CA PRO A 106 -15.69 -11.43 -1.12
C PRO A 106 -16.09 -10.42 -2.20
N GLY A 107 -16.88 -9.41 -1.85
CA GLY A 107 -17.29 -8.34 -2.77
C GLY A 107 -16.16 -7.37 -3.15
N ASN A 108 -15.12 -7.25 -2.33
CA ASN A 108 -14.00 -6.32 -2.51
C ASN A 108 -12.73 -7.03 -3.01
N LEU A 109 -12.68 -8.37 -2.90
CA LEU A 109 -11.51 -9.17 -3.22
C LEU A 109 -11.01 -9.01 -4.66
N PRO A 110 -11.88 -8.96 -5.71
CA PRO A 110 -11.40 -8.76 -7.07
C PRO A 110 -10.64 -7.45 -7.27
N GLU A 111 -11.17 -6.34 -6.75
CA GLU A 111 -10.49 -5.03 -6.85
C GLU A 111 -9.27 -4.96 -5.93
N SER A 112 -9.31 -5.59 -4.75
CA SER A 112 -8.14 -5.66 -3.85
C SER A 112 -6.97 -6.42 -4.50
N LEU A 113 -7.27 -7.54 -5.18
CA LEU A 113 -6.27 -8.28 -5.94
C LEU A 113 -5.75 -7.48 -7.12
N LYS A 114 -6.61 -6.71 -7.80
CA LYS A 114 -6.19 -5.80 -8.86
C LYS A 114 -5.21 -4.74 -8.35
N HIS A 115 -5.49 -4.11 -7.21
CA HIS A 115 -4.55 -3.17 -6.56
C HIS A 115 -3.18 -3.81 -6.30
N LEU A 116 -3.15 -4.99 -5.70
CA LEU A 116 -1.91 -5.73 -5.45
C LEU A 116 -1.17 -6.02 -6.76
N ALA A 117 -1.91 -6.47 -7.77
CA ALA A 117 -1.37 -6.84 -9.05
C ALA A 117 -0.78 -5.62 -9.80
N GLU A 118 -1.41 -4.45 -9.70
CA GLU A 118 -0.92 -3.19 -10.27
C GLU A 118 0.34 -2.67 -9.57
N ILE A 119 0.42 -2.78 -8.23
CA ILE A 119 1.64 -2.40 -7.47
C ILE A 119 2.82 -3.28 -7.89
N VAL A 120 2.61 -4.58 -7.99
CA VAL A 120 3.67 -5.53 -8.39
C VAL A 120 4.14 -5.27 -9.81
N ASP A 121 3.23 -4.98 -10.74
CA ASP A 121 3.58 -4.64 -12.12
C ASP A 121 4.43 -3.37 -12.19
N ASP A 122 4.06 -2.31 -11.46
CA ASP A 122 4.85 -1.08 -11.38
C ASP A 122 6.26 -1.37 -10.83
N ILE A 123 6.36 -2.09 -9.71
CA ILE A 123 7.65 -2.43 -9.09
C ILE A 123 8.54 -3.19 -10.07
N LEU A 124 8.02 -4.21 -10.76
CA LEU A 124 8.79 -5.00 -11.73
C LEU A 124 9.23 -4.15 -12.93
N TYR A 125 8.33 -3.29 -13.43
CA TYR A 125 8.62 -2.37 -14.52
C TYR A 125 9.78 -1.43 -14.17
N TYR A 126 9.68 -0.69 -13.06
CA TYR A 126 10.72 0.25 -12.64
C TYR A 126 12.00 -0.45 -12.15
N ALA A 127 11.92 -1.69 -11.64
CA ALA A 127 13.10 -2.47 -11.28
C ALA A 127 13.92 -2.86 -12.52
N GLY A 128 13.31 -2.78 -13.71
CA GLY A 128 13.93 -3.07 -14.99
C GLY A 128 13.87 -4.55 -15.35
N ASP A 129 12.80 -5.25 -14.98
CA ASP A 129 12.59 -6.62 -15.47
C ASP A 129 12.43 -6.60 -17.00
N LYS A 130 13.42 -7.17 -17.71
CA LYS A 130 13.45 -7.21 -19.18
C LYS A 130 12.88 -8.51 -19.76
N ASN A 131 12.51 -9.47 -18.90
CA ASN A 131 12.14 -10.81 -19.35
C ASN A 131 10.61 -10.93 -19.50
N ALA A 132 10.12 -10.94 -20.74
CA ALA A 132 8.71 -11.13 -21.08
C ALA A 132 8.35 -12.62 -21.31
N ASP A 133 8.94 -13.53 -20.54
CA ASP A 133 8.71 -14.97 -20.67
C ASP A 133 7.65 -15.48 -19.68
N PHE A 134 7.33 -16.79 -19.72
CA PHE A 134 6.52 -17.48 -18.71
C PHE A 134 6.97 -17.20 -17.25
N THR A 135 8.22 -16.78 -17.06
CA THR A 135 8.77 -16.32 -15.78
C THR A 135 8.09 -15.05 -15.23
N TRP A 136 7.42 -14.25 -16.06
CA TRP A 136 6.72 -13.03 -15.64
C TRP A 136 5.57 -13.33 -14.67
N TYR A 137 4.72 -14.31 -14.96
CA TYR A 137 3.63 -14.70 -14.06
C TYR A 137 4.15 -15.24 -12.73
N THR A 138 5.21 -16.03 -12.76
CA THR A 138 5.85 -16.56 -11.55
C THR A 138 6.44 -15.45 -10.71
N LYS A 139 7.19 -14.51 -11.30
CA LYS A 139 7.77 -13.35 -10.60
C LYS A 139 6.69 -12.48 -9.99
N ARG A 140 5.59 -12.24 -10.72
CA ARG A 140 4.46 -11.46 -10.23
C ARG A 140 3.83 -12.14 -9.01
N ALA A 141 3.56 -13.44 -9.10
CA ALA A 141 2.98 -14.20 -8.00
C ALA A 141 3.91 -14.24 -6.78
N GLU A 142 5.22 -14.43 -7.00
CA GLU A 142 6.24 -14.43 -5.96
C GLU A 142 6.32 -13.06 -5.28
N LEU A 143 6.46 -11.97 -6.03
CA LEU A 143 6.56 -10.62 -5.48
C LEU A 143 5.28 -10.20 -4.76
N ALA A 144 4.10 -10.56 -5.31
CA ALA A 144 2.81 -10.36 -4.64
C ALA A 144 2.76 -11.09 -3.29
N SER A 145 3.25 -12.33 -3.24
CA SER A 145 3.28 -13.12 -2.00
C SER A 145 4.25 -12.56 -0.97
N ILE A 146 5.42 -12.05 -1.40
CA ILE A 146 6.40 -11.40 -0.55
C ILE A 146 5.81 -10.13 0.04
N TYR A 147 5.21 -9.27 -0.79
CA TYR A 147 4.58 -8.04 -0.33
C TYR A 147 3.44 -8.33 0.66
N ALA A 148 2.49 -9.19 0.30
CA ALA A 148 1.33 -9.50 1.14
C ALA A 148 1.72 -10.13 2.48
N SER A 149 2.71 -11.04 2.49
CA SER A 149 3.19 -11.64 3.75
C SER A 149 3.96 -10.64 4.61
N THR A 150 4.69 -9.71 4.00
CA THR A 150 5.41 -8.64 4.72
C THR A 150 4.43 -7.62 5.31
N GLU A 151 3.39 -7.24 4.57
CA GLU A 151 2.32 -6.36 5.04
C GLU A 151 1.57 -6.99 6.23
N MET A 152 1.29 -8.29 6.18
CA MET A 152 0.69 -9.02 7.30
C MET A 152 1.62 -9.12 8.52
N PHE A 153 2.92 -9.26 8.29
CA PHE A 153 3.93 -9.23 9.36
C PHE A 153 3.97 -7.85 10.04
N MET A 154 3.93 -6.78 9.23
CA MET A 154 4.02 -5.39 9.69
C MET A 154 2.93 -5.03 10.72
N ILE A 155 1.73 -5.57 10.58
CA ILE A 155 0.61 -5.31 11.50
C ILE A 155 0.92 -5.79 12.93
N GLN A 156 1.78 -6.80 13.07
CA GLN A 156 2.15 -7.39 14.36
C GLN A 156 3.52 -6.90 14.87
N ASP A 157 4.24 -6.13 14.05
CA ASP A 157 5.57 -5.64 14.38
C ASP A 157 5.48 -4.45 15.35
N THR A 158 6.12 -4.61 16.50
CA THR A 158 6.20 -3.59 17.57
C THR A 158 7.63 -3.08 17.75
N SER A 159 8.56 -3.49 16.87
CA SER A 159 9.93 -3.00 16.88
C SER A 159 9.99 -1.52 16.51
N PRO A 160 11.00 -0.77 17.02
CA PRO A 160 11.19 0.62 16.64
C PRO A 160 11.28 0.74 15.11
N ASP A 161 10.56 1.73 14.55
CA ASP A 161 10.52 2.03 13.11
C ASP A 161 10.31 0.81 12.20
N TYR A 162 9.61 -0.23 12.66
CA TYR A 162 9.33 -1.46 11.89
C TYR A 162 10.60 -2.18 11.39
N THR A 163 11.70 -2.08 12.15
CA THR A 163 12.99 -2.72 11.80
C THR A 163 12.87 -4.23 11.53
N GLU A 164 12.04 -4.96 12.29
CA GLU A 164 11.84 -6.39 12.08
C GLU A 164 11.04 -6.69 10.80
N THR A 165 10.10 -5.83 10.41
CA THR A 165 9.38 -5.91 9.13
C THR A 165 10.35 -5.79 7.96
N TYR A 166 11.26 -4.81 8.00
CA TYR A 166 12.25 -4.63 6.94
C TYR A 166 13.28 -5.76 6.90
N ALA A 167 13.67 -6.29 8.07
CA ALA A 167 14.52 -7.48 8.14
C ALA A 167 13.78 -8.72 7.58
N PHE A 168 12.49 -8.87 7.86
CA PHE A 168 11.65 -9.94 7.29
C PHE A 168 11.58 -9.84 5.77
N LEU A 169 11.33 -8.65 5.24
CA LEU A 169 11.33 -8.39 3.80
C LEU A 169 12.67 -8.76 3.17
N ARG A 170 13.78 -8.35 3.78
CA ARG A 170 15.14 -8.62 3.29
C ARG A 170 15.45 -10.11 3.21
N ARG A 171 14.90 -10.94 4.11
CA ARG A 171 15.08 -12.41 4.11
C ARG A 171 14.26 -13.11 3.03
N ARG A 172 13.19 -12.48 2.54
CA ARG A 172 12.24 -13.05 1.56
C ARG A 172 12.60 -12.74 0.11
N LEU A 173 13.41 -11.69 -0.12
CA LEU A 173 13.93 -11.27 -1.43
C LEU A 173 15.31 -11.85 -1.75
#